data_AF-A0A7C7JYD5-F1
#
_entry.id   AF-A0A7C7JYD5-F1
#
_cell.length_a   1.000
_cell.length_b   1.000
_cell.length_c   1.000
_cell.angle_alpha   90.00
_cell.angle_beta   90.00
_cell.angle_gamma   90.00
#
_symmetry.space_group_name_H-M   'P 1'
#
loop_
_entity.id
_entity.type
_entity.pdbx_description
1 polymer ?
#
loop_
_entity_poly.entity_id
_entity_poly.type
_entity_poly.pdbx_seq_one_letter_code
_entity_poly.pdbx_strand_id
1 'polypeptide(L)'
;MKRRSYVYLLPFLVLMSVSSGASRVAYTRPGFMMKIPTSSTTQAPYLFRTGFGIELHRFDPFNSAKGIYFDMELGKNFTLGFSSVQTADSTAPALLGKTGYTPPVEFGFHLQQRVYTYNNVSLSLGLQDIVFQNAETSGGSGLSLDPEQLSFFVVVSSEKDLGKYHLSTFMGFGSGGFAPADTIKALSASEETSSSTTEVTTSGGTKSGVFMGVIMNTPYLKKWGGIDIVGEFDGTGINVGLRIPLSSDY
;
A
#
# COMPACT_ATOMS: atom_id res chain seq x y z
N MET A 1 -41.37 -30.26 -5.89
CA MET A 1 -40.55 -29.06 -5.56
C MET A 1 -40.08 -29.18 -4.12
N LYS A 2 -38.77 -29.35 -3.88
CA LYS A 2 -38.02 -29.00 -2.64
C LYS A 2 -36.77 -29.89 -2.51
N ARG A 3 -35.63 -29.32 -2.84
CA ARG A 3 -34.30 -29.62 -2.26
C ARG A 3 -33.28 -28.74 -2.97
N ARG A 4 -32.80 -27.68 -2.30
CA ARG A 4 -31.54 -26.93 -2.56
C ARG A 4 -31.57 -25.64 -1.74
N SER A 5 -31.24 -25.70 -0.45
CA SER A 5 -31.12 -24.47 0.37
C SER A 5 -30.04 -24.53 1.45
N TYR A 6 -29.18 -25.57 1.47
CA TYR A 6 -28.11 -25.69 2.47
C TYR A 6 -26.69 -25.69 1.88
N VAL A 7 -26.52 -25.42 0.59
CA VAL A 7 -25.19 -25.40 -0.07
C VAL A 7 -24.49 -24.03 0.06
N TYR A 8 -25.22 -22.98 0.46
CA TYR A 8 -24.67 -21.62 0.58
C TYR A 8 -24.49 -21.12 2.03
N LEU A 9 -24.86 -21.93 3.03
CA LEU A 9 -24.76 -21.56 4.44
C LEU A 9 -23.34 -21.77 5.01
N LEU A 10 -22.54 -22.64 4.39
CA LEU A 10 -21.17 -22.92 4.80
C LEU A 10 -20.13 -21.84 4.37
N PRO A 11 -20.19 -21.24 3.16
CA PRO A 11 -19.30 -20.13 2.83
C PRO A 11 -19.66 -18.82 3.55
N PHE A 12 -20.84 -18.73 4.18
CA PHE A 12 -21.28 -17.56 4.95
C PHE A 12 -20.74 -17.53 6.38
N LEU A 13 -20.41 -18.68 6.97
CA LEU A 13 -19.95 -18.76 8.36
C LEU A 13 -18.43 -18.53 8.52
N VAL A 14 -17.67 -18.49 7.42
CA VAL A 14 -16.19 -18.35 7.45
C VAL A 14 -15.73 -16.88 7.38
N LEU A 15 -16.62 -15.93 7.13
CA LEU A 15 -16.32 -14.48 7.02
C LEU A 15 -16.34 -13.71 8.35
N MET A 16 -15.98 -14.37 9.44
CA MET A 16 -15.73 -13.73 10.74
C MET A 16 -14.25 -13.87 11.06
N SER A 17 -13.44 -12.91 10.63
CA SER A 17 -12.07 -12.73 11.14
C SER A 17 -11.71 -11.24 11.13
N VAL A 18 -11.56 -10.70 12.34
CA VAL A 18 -10.75 -9.55 12.77
C VAL A 18 -10.20 -8.59 11.70
N SER A 19 -10.74 -7.36 11.72
CA SER A 19 -10.18 -6.19 11.06
C SER A 19 -8.80 -5.84 11.64
N SER A 20 -7.75 -6.06 10.86
CA SER A 20 -6.42 -5.51 11.12
C SER A 20 -6.06 -4.60 9.95
N GLY A 21 -5.91 -3.30 10.20
CA GLY A 21 -5.34 -2.39 9.21
C GLY A 21 -3.84 -2.65 9.10
N ALA A 22 -3.42 -3.44 8.12
CA ALA A 22 -2.01 -3.65 7.82
C ALA A 22 -1.43 -2.39 7.16
N SER A 23 -0.74 -1.54 7.92
CA SER A 23 0.17 -0.55 7.33
C SER A 23 1.48 -1.26 7.03
N ARG A 24 1.72 -1.63 5.77
CA ARG A 24 3.02 -2.15 5.33
C ARG A 24 4.05 -1.01 5.30
N VAL A 25 5.32 -1.39 5.35
CA VAL A 25 6.45 -0.47 5.32
C VAL A 25 6.42 0.36 4.04
N ALA A 26 6.41 1.68 4.16
CA ALA A 26 6.47 2.61 3.05
C ALA A 26 7.68 2.29 2.16
N TYR A 27 7.51 2.51 0.85
CA TYR A 27 8.52 2.24 -0.17
C TYR A 27 8.86 0.76 -0.40
N THR A 28 8.21 -0.21 0.24
CA THR A 28 8.39 -1.63 -0.15
C THR A 28 7.50 -2.04 -1.32
N ARG A 29 6.63 -1.13 -1.76
CA ARG A 29 5.78 -1.27 -2.96
C ARG A 29 6.55 -0.79 -4.19
N PRO A 30 6.40 -1.44 -5.37
CA PRO A 30 7.00 -0.94 -6.59
C PRO A 30 6.53 0.46 -6.89
N GLY A 31 7.49 1.36 -7.08
CA GLY A 31 7.23 2.74 -7.46
C GLY A 31 8.15 3.70 -6.73
N PHE A 32 7.85 4.98 -6.88
CA PHE A 32 8.62 6.06 -6.25
C PHE A 32 7.86 6.76 -5.13
N MET A 33 6.61 6.36 -4.90
CA MET A 33 5.75 6.87 -3.84
C MET A 33 5.83 5.97 -2.60
N MET A 34 5.34 6.46 -1.47
CA MET A 34 5.40 5.74 -0.19
C MET A 34 4.40 4.58 -0.18
N LYS A 35 3.12 4.87 -0.47
CA LYS A 35 2.04 3.88 -0.37
C LYS A 35 1.25 3.72 -1.66
N ILE A 36 1.15 4.74 -2.50
CA ILE A 36 0.31 4.67 -3.69
C ILE A 36 1.07 4.07 -4.89
N PRO A 37 0.38 3.41 -5.85
CA PRO A 37 1.02 2.92 -7.06
C PRO A 37 1.41 4.08 -7.98
N THR A 38 2.44 3.85 -8.80
CA THR A 38 2.95 4.82 -9.78
C THR A 38 3.06 4.23 -11.17
N SER A 39 2.94 5.06 -12.20
CA SER A 39 3.33 4.72 -13.56
C SER A 39 4.17 5.82 -14.18
N SER A 40 5.03 5.48 -15.14
CA SER A 40 5.79 6.47 -15.92
C SER A 40 5.31 6.49 -17.36
N THR A 41 5.58 7.58 -18.07
CA THR A 41 5.40 7.63 -19.54
C THR A 41 6.55 6.94 -20.27
N THR A 42 7.69 6.81 -19.59
CA THR A 42 8.90 6.17 -20.11
C THR A 42 9.10 4.80 -19.47
N GLN A 43 9.86 3.94 -20.15
CA GLN A 43 10.33 2.70 -19.55
C GLN A 43 11.47 3.02 -18.57
N ALA A 44 11.51 2.33 -17.44
CA ALA A 44 12.58 2.48 -16.47
C ALA A 44 13.96 2.26 -17.13
N PRO A 45 14.98 3.09 -16.78
CA PRO A 45 16.32 2.95 -17.34
C PRO A 45 17.03 1.66 -16.89
N TYR A 46 16.56 1.04 -15.81
CA TYR A 46 17.10 -0.20 -15.25
C TYR A 46 16.07 -1.31 -15.30
N LEU A 47 16.52 -2.52 -15.64
CA LEU A 47 15.65 -3.70 -15.72
C LEU A 47 15.08 -4.09 -14.36
N PHE A 48 15.87 -3.95 -13.30
CA PHE A 48 15.47 -4.27 -11.93
C PHE A 48 15.87 -3.16 -10.97
N ARG A 49 15.10 -3.03 -9.89
CA ARG A 49 15.38 -2.20 -8.73
C ARG A 49 15.22 -3.04 -7.48
N THR A 50 16.06 -2.79 -6.49
CA THR A 50 16.00 -3.43 -5.18
C THR A 50 16.26 -2.40 -4.11
N GLY A 51 15.73 -2.63 -2.91
CA GLY A 51 15.94 -1.74 -1.79
C GLY A 51 15.48 -2.35 -0.48
N PHE A 52 15.71 -1.59 0.59
CA PHE A 52 15.23 -1.89 1.91
C PHE A 52 14.62 -0.65 2.54
N GLY A 53 13.66 -0.86 3.44
CA GLY A 53 12.95 0.20 4.15
C GLY A 53 12.91 -0.11 5.64
N ILE A 54 12.96 0.94 6.45
CA ILE A 54 12.76 0.88 7.90
C ILE A 54 11.79 2.00 8.27
N GLU A 55 10.74 1.65 9.01
CA GLU A 55 9.83 2.61 9.62
C GLU A 55 9.99 2.58 11.13
N LEU A 56 10.10 3.76 11.72
CA LEU A 56 10.18 3.93 13.16
C LEU A 56 8.84 4.46 13.66
N HIS A 57 8.09 3.61 14.36
CA HIS A 57 6.79 3.99 14.93
C HIS A 57 6.95 4.61 16.32
N ARG A 58 7.96 4.18 17.08
CA ARG A 58 8.24 4.69 18.42
C ARG A 58 9.69 4.46 18.85
N PHE A 59 10.21 5.35 19.69
CA PHE A 59 11.56 5.24 20.28
C PHE A 59 11.59 4.70 21.72
N ASP A 60 10.53 4.92 22.51
CA ASP A 60 10.42 4.38 23.87
C ASP A 60 8.95 4.04 24.25
N PRO A 61 8.61 2.76 24.46
CA PRO A 61 9.41 1.57 24.09
C PRO A 61 9.59 1.49 22.56
N PHE A 62 10.75 1.02 22.12
CA PHE A 62 11.13 0.98 20.70
C PHE A 62 10.18 0.09 19.88
N ASN A 63 9.69 0.61 18.76
CA ASN A 63 8.86 -0.15 17.81
C ASN A 63 9.19 0.28 16.37
N SER A 64 9.49 -0.70 15.52
CA SER A 64 9.85 -0.46 14.13
C SER A 64 9.33 -1.56 13.22
N ALA A 65 9.15 -1.21 11.95
CA ALA A 65 8.89 -2.14 10.86
C ALA A 65 10.05 -2.08 9.87
N LYS A 66 10.31 -3.18 9.16
CA LYS A 66 11.40 -3.26 8.19
C LYS A 66 11.03 -4.14 7.02
N GLY A 67 11.61 -3.89 5.86
CA GLY A 67 11.37 -4.73 4.70
C GLY A 67 12.43 -4.59 3.64
N ILE A 68 12.43 -5.54 2.73
CA ILE A 68 13.18 -5.53 1.48
C ILE A 68 12.20 -5.65 0.33
N TYR A 69 12.54 -5.05 -0.80
CA TYR A 69 11.73 -5.17 -2.01
C TYR A 69 12.61 -5.32 -3.24
N PHE A 70 12.02 -5.92 -4.25
CA PHE A 70 12.56 -6.10 -5.57
C PHE A 70 11.47 -5.80 -6.59
N ASP A 71 11.76 -5.02 -7.62
CA ASP A 71 10.86 -4.80 -8.73
C ASP A 71 11.59 -4.83 -10.07
N MET A 72 10.87 -5.22 -11.11
CA MET A 72 11.38 -5.41 -12.45
C MET A 72 10.37 -4.89 -13.47
N GLU A 73 10.80 -4.05 -14.40
CA GLU A 73 10.01 -3.67 -15.57
C GLU A 73 10.37 -4.57 -16.75
N LEU A 74 9.47 -5.48 -17.09
CA LEU A 74 9.59 -6.38 -18.23
C LEU A 74 9.17 -5.68 -19.51
N GLY A 75 9.60 -6.25 -20.64
CA GLY A 75 9.09 -5.86 -21.95
C GLY A 75 7.56 -5.94 -22.01
N LYS A 76 6.95 -5.08 -22.85
CA LYS A 76 5.48 -4.89 -22.98
C LYS A 76 4.82 -4.15 -21.81
N ASN A 77 5.57 -3.29 -21.13
CA ASN A 77 5.06 -2.38 -20.10
C ASN A 77 4.49 -3.09 -18.86
N PHE A 78 5.04 -4.26 -18.53
CA PHE A 78 4.71 -4.99 -17.31
C PHE A 78 5.71 -4.68 -16.21
N THR A 79 5.22 -4.42 -15.01
CA THR A 79 6.04 -4.30 -13.81
C THR A 79 5.67 -5.44 -12.86
N LEU A 80 6.67 -6.21 -12.45
CA LEU A 80 6.54 -7.21 -11.39
C LEU A 80 7.25 -6.70 -10.15
N GLY A 81 6.68 -6.96 -8.98
CA GLY A 81 7.28 -6.63 -7.71
C GLY A 81 7.13 -7.75 -6.71
N PHE A 82 8.14 -7.87 -5.86
CA PHE A 82 8.20 -8.77 -4.73
C PHE A 82 8.68 -8.00 -3.50
N SER A 83 8.10 -8.27 -2.34
CA SER A 83 8.52 -7.68 -1.07
C SER A 83 8.52 -8.71 0.04
N SER A 84 9.45 -8.57 0.98
CA SER A 84 9.42 -9.29 2.26
C SER A 84 9.48 -8.25 3.36
N VAL A 85 8.47 -8.24 4.21
CA VAL A 85 8.25 -7.20 5.22
C VAL A 85 8.00 -7.84 6.56
N GLN A 86 8.63 -7.31 7.59
CA GLN A 86 8.28 -7.57 8.98
C GLN A 86 7.63 -6.30 9.53
N THR A 87 6.35 -6.39 9.87
CA THR A 87 5.56 -5.27 10.38
C THR A 87 5.96 -4.91 11.80
N ALA A 88 5.46 -3.77 12.29
CA ALA A 88 5.69 -3.33 13.67
C ALA A 88 4.88 -4.18 14.65
N ASP A 89 5.33 -4.23 15.90
CA ASP A 89 4.57 -4.86 16.98
C ASP A 89 3.23 -4.13 17.17
N SER A 90 2.13 -4.86 16.95
CA SER A 90 0.76 -4.37 17.03
C SER A 90 0.15 -4.50 18.43
N THR A 91 0.91 -5.04 19.40
CA THR A 91 0.47 -5.07 20.80
C THR A 91 0.32 -3.66 21.36
N ALA A 92 -0.46 -3.56 22.44
CA ALA A 92 -0.71 -2.27 23.05
C ALA A 92 0.61 -1.55 23.43
N PRO A 93 0.68 -0.22 23.29
CA PRO A 93 1.81 0.62 23.69
C PRO A 93 2.56 0.23 24.98
N ALA A 94 1.82 -0.18 26.01
CA ALA A 94 2.37 -0.52 27.33
C ALA A 94 3.02 -1.92 27.40
N LEU A 95 2.74 -2.77 26.41
CA LEU A 95 3.12 -4.17 26.29
C LEU A 95 4.27 -4.42 25.32
N LEU A 96 4.62 -3.41 24.51
CA LEU A 96 5.76 -3.47 23.58
C LEU A 96 7.03 -3.91 24.31
N GLY A 97 7.68 -4.96 23.79
CA GLY A 97 8.90 -5.55 24.36
C GLY A 97 8.70 -6.39 25.62
N LYS A 98 7.47 -6.57 26.11
CA LYS A 98 7.15 -7.35 27.33
C LYS A 98 6.44 -8.67 27.06
N THR A 99 5.80 -8.80 25.90
CA THR A 99 4.96 -9.95 25.52
C THR A 99 5.73 -11.04 24.78
N GLY A 100 6.99 -10.78 24.39
CA GLY A 100 7.76 -11.67 23.52
C GLY A 100 7.16 -11.81 22.11
N TYR A 101 6.14 -11.02 21.76
CA TYR A 101 5.52 -11.05 20.45
C TYR A 101 6.50 -10.55 19.40
N THR A 102 6.70 -11.35 18.35
CA THR A 102 7.47 -10.95 17.17
C THR A 102 6.53 -10.98 15.98
N PRO A 103 6.30 -9.84 15.31
CA PRO A 103 5.46 -9.80 14.13
C PRO A 103 5.95 -10.79 13.07
N PRO A 104 5.04 -11.54 12.43
CA PRO A 104 5.41 -12.48 11.39
C PRO A 104 5.99 -11.75 10.17
N VAL A 105 6.75 -12.50 9.37
CA VAL A 105 7.21 -12.03 8.07
C VAL A 105 6.12 -12.24 7.03
N GLU A 106 5.85 -11.19 6.26
CA GLU A 106 4.90 -11.15 5.15
C GLU A 106 5.64 -11.11 3.82
N PHE A 107 5.18 -11.89 2.85
CA PHE A 107 5.65 -11.82 1.46
C PHE A 107 4.59 -11.23 0.57
N GLY A 108 4.90 -10.14 -0.14
CA GLY A 108 3.97 -9.45 -1.03
C GLY A 108 4.37 -9.60 -2.49
N PHE A 109 3.40 -9.87 -3.36
CA PHE A 109 3.58 -9.82 -4.82
C PHE A 109 2.78 -8.67 -5.44
N HIS A 110 3.34 -8.09 -6.49
CA HIS A 110 2.80 -6.94 -7.21
C HIS A 110 2.89 -7.18 -8.72
N LEU A 111 1.83 -6.86 -9.44
CA LEU A 111 1.75 -6.94 -10.89
C LEU A 111 1.08 -5.69 -11.41
N GLN A 112 1.74 -4.94 -12.28
CA GLN A 112 1.18 -3.76 -12.93
C GLN A 112 1.40 -3.87 -14.43
N GLN A 113 0.44 -3.37 -15.22
CA GLN A 113 0.58 -3.19 -16.64
C GLN A 113 0.22 -1.76 -17.01
N ARG A 114 1.13 -1.09 -17.72
CA ARG A 114 0.86 0.19 -18.36
C ARG A 114 0.21 -0.06 -19.72
N VAL A 115 -1.11 0.14 -19.75
CA VAL A 115 -2.00 -0.21 -20.86
C VAL A 115 -2.10 0.87 -21.91
N TYR A 116 -1.81 2.12 -21.54
CA TYR A 116 -1.85 3.25 -22.48
C TYR A 116 -0.79 4.29 -22.12
N THR A 117 -0.22 4.92 -23.14
CA THR A 117 0.68 6.07 -22.99
C THR A 117 0.45 6.99 -24.17
N TYR A 118 0.22 8.26 -23.90
CA TYR A 118 0.06 9.29 -24.92
C TYR A 118 0.68 10.59 -24.42
N ASN A 119 1.64 11.11 -25.19
CA ASN A 119 2.46 12.26 -24.82
C ASN A 119 3.06 12.08 -23.42
N ASN A 120 2.55 12.88 -22.49
CA ASN A 120 3.05 13.03 -21.15
C ASN A 120 2.07 12.44 -20.12
N VAL A 121 1.17 11.55 -20.56
CA VAL A 121 0.17 10.86 -19.73
C VAL A 121 0.26 9.35 -19.95
N SER A 122 0.18 8.57 -18.88
CA SER A 122 0.05 7.12 -18.92
C SER A 122 -1.12 6.62 -18.08
N LEU A 123 -1.70 5.48 -18.50
CA LEU A 123 -2.74 4.77 -17.76
C LEU A 123 -2.23 3.37 -17.44
N SER A 124 -2.34 2.96 -16.19
CA SER A 124 -1.93 1.64 -15.72
C SER A 124 -2.98 0.98 -14.86
N LEU A 125 -3.01 -0.34 -14.92
CA LEU A 125 -3.86 -1.22 -14.13
C LEU A 125 -2.95 -2.18 -13.36
N GLY A 126 -3.34 -2.59 -12.17
CA GLY A 126 -2.52 -3.55 -11.43
C GLY A 126 -3.19 -4.21 -10.24
N LEU A 127 -2.47 -5.20 -9.75
CA LEU A 127 -2.69 -5.95 -8.52
C LEU A 127 -1.51 -5.68 -7.58
N GLN A 128 -1.83 -5.42 -6.32
CA GLN A 128 -0.86 -5.11 -5.27
C GLN A 128 -1.23 -5.90 -4.01
N ASP A 129 -0.21 -6.25 -3.23
CA ASP A 129 -0.35 -6.85 -1.90
C ASP A 129 -1.05 -8.22 -1.93
N ILE A 130 -0.62 -9.10 -2.84
CA ILE A 130 -0.88 -10.55 -2.69
C ILE A 130 0.03 -11.04 -1.55
N VAL A 131 -0.50 -11.08 -0.32
CA VAL A 131 0.31 -11.33 0.89
C VAL A 131 0.21 -12.76 1.39
N PHE A 132 1.36 -13.38 1.59
CA PHE A 132 1.49 -14.67 2.26
C PHE A 132 2.11 -14.50 3.64
N GLN A 133 1.48 -15.09 4.65
CA GLN A 133 1.96 -15.14 6.03
C GLN A 133 2.39 -16.57 6.38
N ASN A 134 3.33 -16.71 7.31
CA ASN A 134 3.73 -18.03 7.80
C ASN A 134 2.60 -18.65 8.64
N ALA A 135 2.12 -19.84 8.23
CA ALA A 135 1.01 -20.54 8.86
C ALA A 135 1.35 -21.17 10.22
N GLU A 136 2.62 -21.17 10.65
CA GLU A 136 3.01 -21.68 11.98
C GLU A 136 2.32 -20.91 13.12
N THR A 137 1.94 -19.64 12.90
CA THR A 137 1.18 -18.84 13.87
C THR A 137 -0.31 -19.23 13.93
N SER A 138 -0.83 -19.94 12.93
CA SER A 138 -2.24 -20.36 12.81
C SER A 138 -2.45 -21.88 12.94
N GLY A 139 -1.44 -22.63 13.38
CA GLY A 139 -1.53 -24.06 13.65
C GLY A 139 -1.42 -24.99 12.42
N GLY A 140 -0.97 -24.47 11.28
CA GLY A 140 -0.76 -25.24 10.05
C GLY A 140 0.69 -25.17 9.55
N SER A 141 1.13 -26.17 8.78
CA SER A 141 2.42 -26.13 8.09
C SER A 141 2.29 -25.46 6.73
N GLY A 142 2.96 -24.32 6.48
CA GLY A 142 3.05 -23.70 5.15
C GLY A 142 2.88 -22.18 5.10
N LEU A 143 2.57 -21.64 3.91
CA LEU A 143 2.25 -20.23 3.64
C LEU A 143 0.72 -20.10 3.51
N SER A 144 0.10 -19.19 4.27
CA SER A 144 -1.32 -18.86 4.15
C SER A 144 -1.49 -17.54 3.42
N LEU A 145 -2.35 -17.51 2.41
CA LEU A 145 -2.70 -16.30 1.66
C LEU A 145 -3.70 -15.48 2.49
N ASP A 146 -3.46 -14.18 2.62
CA ASP A 146 -4.43 -13.23 3.15
C ASP A 146 -5.17 -12.55 1.97
N PRO A 147 -6.37 -13.03 1.59
CA PRO A 147 -7.11 -12.49 0.45
C PRO A 147 -7.68 -11.10 0.72
N GLU A 148 -7.74 -10.64 1.98
CA GLU A 148 -8.28 -9.32 2.32
C GLU A 148 -7.30 -8.18 1.98
N GLN A 149 -6.00 -8.50 1.88
CA GLN A 149 -4.96 -7.54 1.52
C GLN A 149 -4.84 -7.33 0.00
N LEU A 150 -5.43 -8.22 -0.80
CA LEU A 150 -5.39 -8.12 -2.26
C LEU A 150 -6.05 -6.83 -2.74
N SER A 151 -5.26 -6.01 -3.44
CA SER A 151 -5.67 -4.68 -3.88
C SER A 151 -5.60 -4.57 -5.39
N PHE A 152 -6.71 -4.15 -6.01
CA PHE A 152 -6.76 -3.83 -7.44
C PHE A 152 -6.71 -2.32 -7.59
N PHE A 153 -6.04 -1.82 -8.63
CA PHE A 153 -5.98 -0.38 -8.86
C PHE A 153 -5.94 0.01 -10.34
N VAL A 154 -6.35 1.25 -10.57
CA VAL A 154 -6.17 2.00 -11.81
C VAL A 154 -5.48 3.31 -11.47
N VAL A 155 -4.42 3.66 -12.19
CA VAL A 155 -3.70 4.92 -12.00
C VAL A 155 -3.46 5.62 -13.32
N VAL A 156 -3.79 6.90 -13.35
CA VAL A 156 -3.40 7.86 -14.39
C VAL A 156 -2.19 8.62 -13.87
N SER A 157 -1.13 8.66 -14.66
CA SER A 157 0.10 9.39 -14.32
C SER A 157 0.36 10.45 -15.38
N SER A 158 0.90 11.60 -14.97
CA SER A 158 1.34 12.64 -15.88
C SER A 158 2.71 13.16 -15.48
N GLU A 159 3.59 13.33 -16.46
CA GLU A 159 4.94 13.87 -16.29
C GLU A 159 5.03 15.21 -17.02
N LYS A 160 5.66 16.22 -16.42
CA LYS A 160 5.78 17.54 -17.02
C LYS A 160 7.04 18.25 -16.58
N ASP A 161 7.79 18.75 -17.56
CA ASP A 161 8.92 19.64 -17.31
C ASP A 161 8.44 21.07 -17.01
N LEU A 162 8.86 21.60 -15.87
CA LEU A 162 8.62 22.96 -15.40
C LEU A 162 9.97 23.71 -15.34
N GLY A 163 10.55 23.95 -16.50
CA GLY A 163 11.86 24.56 -16.64
C GLY A 163 12.98 23.64 -16.14
N LYS A 164 13.51 23.91 -14.94
CA LYS A 164 14.56 23.09 -14.31
C LYS A 164 14.00 22.01 -13.37
N TYR A 165 12.69 21.99 -13.16
CA TYR A 165 11.99 21.04 -12.31
C TYR A 165 11.26 20.03 -13.19
N HIS A 166 11.11 18.80 -12.71
CA HIS A 166 10.27 17.79 -13.34
C HIS A 166 9.16 17.39 -12.38
N LEU A 167 7.91 17.50 -12.81
CA LEU A 167 6.73 17.19 -12.00
C LEU A 167 6.09 15.90 -12.52
N SER A 168 5.97 14.90 -11.66
CA SER A 168 5.17 13.71 -11.89
C SER A 168 3.93 13.77 -10.99
N THR A 169 2.75 13.57 -11.55
CA THR A 169 1.48 13.53 -10.82
C THR A 169 0.81 12.18 -11.04
N PHE A 170 0.21 11.62 -10.00
CA PHE A 170 -0.45 10.33 -10.00
C PHE A 170 -1.86 10.52 -9.42
N MET A 171 -2.87 9.98 -10.08
CA MET A 171 -4.23 9.97 -9.55
C MET A 171 -4.88 8.65 -9.92
N GLY A 172 -5.57 8.04 -8.97
CA GLY A 172 -6.15 6.74 -9.23
C GLY A 172 -7.23 6.34 -8.25
N PHE A 173 -7.78 5.17 -8.54
CA PHE A 173 -8.80 4.51 -7.76
C PHE A 173 -8.33 3.08 -7.50
N GLY A 174 -8.57 2.58 -6.30
CA GLY A 174 -8.22 1.22 -5.95
C GLY A 174 -9.16 0.59 -4.93
N SER A 175 -9.02 -0.71 -4.73
CA SER A 175 -9.71 -1.49 -3.72
C SER A 175 -8.75 -1.96 -2.62
N GLY A 176 -9.26 -2.60 -1.58
CA GLY A 176 -8.43 -3.22 -0.53
C GLY A 176 -7.64 -2.18 0.24
N GLY A 177 -6.31 -2.28 0.23
CA GLY A 177 -5.38 -1.37 0.90
C GLY A 177 -5.37 0.07 0.37
N PHE A 178 -6.10 0.37 -0.71
CA PHE A 178 -6.34 1.72 -1.22
C PHE A 178 -7.70 2.30 -0.84
N ALA A 179 -8.52 1.54 -0.12
CA ALA A 179 -9.76 2.07 0.42
C ALA A 179 -9.49 2.92 1.66
N PRO A 180 -10.31 3.96 1.93
CA PRO A 180 -10.20 4.71 3.17
C PRO A 180 -10.35 3.76 4.35
N ALA A 181 -9.40 3.80 5.30
CA ALA A 181 -9.62 3.20 6.60
C ALA A 181 -10.85 3.89 7.22
N ASP A 182 -11.73 3.09 7.82
CA ASP A 182 -12.97 3.55 8.48
C ASP A 182 -12.62 4.39 9.72
N THR A 183 -12.12 5.60 9.50
CA THR A 183 -11.57 6.50 10.52
C THR A 183 -12.52 7.64 10.86
N ILE A 184 -13.68 7.73 10.20
CA ILE A 184 -14.76 8.63 10.61
C ILE A 184 -15.65 7.93 11.65
N LYS A 185 -15.09 7.77 12.85
CA LYS A 185 -15.85 7.67 14.10
C LYS A 185 -15.16 8.51 15.17
N ALA A 186 -14.98 9.80 14.91
CA ALA A 186 -14.48 10.72 15.91
C ALA A 186 -15.09 12.12 15.77
N LEU A 187 -15.66 12.60 16.88
CA LEU A 187 -16.20 13.93 17.16
C LEU A 187 -17.64 14.25 16.69
N SER A 188 -18.62 13.61 17.34
CA SER A 188 -19.79 14.33 17.85
C SER A 188 -20.60 13.43 18.78
N ALA A 189 -20.24 13.43 20.07
CA ALA A 189 -21.13 13.10 21.18
C ALA A 189 -20.40 13.44 22.49
N SER A 190 -20.37 14.72 22.83
CA SER A 190 -20.58 15.09 24.23
C SER A 190 -21.83 14.36 24.73
N GLU A 191 -21.66 13.64 25.84
CA GLU A 191 -22.69 13.25 26.82
C GLU A 191 -24.13 13.08 26.29
N GLU A 192 -24.59 11.84 26.17
CA GLU A 192 -25.77 11.32 26.89
C GLU A 192 -26.31 10.03 26.23
N THR A 193 -26.39 9.01 27.08
CA THR A 193 -27.28 7.85 27.12
C THR A 193 -28.43 7.80 26.10
N SER A 194 -28.50 6.66 25.39
CA SER A 194 -29.69 5.93 24.89
C SER A 194 -29.67 5.65 23.39
N SER A 195 -29.35 4.39 23.09
CA SER A 195 -29.97 3.55 22.07
C SER A 195 -30.93 4.21 21.07
N SER A 196 -30.43 4.52 19.89
CA SER A 196 -31.24 4.48 18.66
C SER A 196 -30.32 4.32 17.45
N THR A 197 -30.22 3.08 16.98
CA THR A 197 -29.55 2.66 15.77
C THR A 197 -30.20 3.38 14.57
N THR A 198 -29.61 4.49 14.14
CA THR A 198 -29.87 5.01 12.79
C THR A 198 -28.78 4.46 11.90
N GLU A 199 -29.10 3.34 11.27
CA GLU A 199 -28.29 2.68 10.26
C GLU A 199 -28.18 3.61 9.04
N VAL A 200 -27.08 4.35 8.94
CA VAL A 200 -26.64 4.86 7.64
C VAL A 200 -26.09 3.65 6.89
N THR A 201 -26.84 3.22 5.89
CA THR A 201 -26.51 2.22 4.89
C THR A 201 -25.15 2.49 4.26
N THR A 202 -24.08 1.94 4.84
CA THR A 202 -22.80 1.79 4.15
C THR A 202 -22.81 0.47 3.41
N SER A 203 -23.10 0.57 2.12
CA SER A 203 -23.08 -0.52 1.15
C SER A 203 -21.82 -1.37 1.31
N GLY A 204 -21.97 -2.59 1.83
CA GLY A 204 -20.91 -3.58 2.02
C GLY A 204 -20.45 -4.21 0.71
N GLY A 205 -19.93 -3.39 -0.21
CA GLY A 205 -19.12 -3.83 -1.35
C GLY A 205 -17.63 -3.78 -1.01
N THR A 206 -16.78 -4.32 -1.89
CA THR A 206 -15.32 -4.14 -1.82
C THR A 206 -15.02 -2.65 -1.63
N LYS A 207 -14.48 -2.28 -0.46
CA LYS A 207 -14.18 -0.87 -0.17
C LYS A 207 -13.22 -0.37 -1.25
N SER A 208 -13.51 0.80 -1.80
CA SER A 208 -12.70 1.45 -2.83
C SER A 208 -12.40 2.87 -2.40
N GLY A 209 -11.21 3.36 -2.76
CA GLY A 209 -10.76 4.69 -2.43
C GLY A 209 -10.06 5.38 -3.58
N VAL A 210 -9.91 6.69 -3.42
CA VAL A 210 -9.16 7.54 -4.32
C VAL A 210 -7.81 7.83 -3.70
N PHE A 211 -6.79 7.90 -4.54
CA PHE A 211 -5.47 8.32 -4.13
C PHE A 211 -4.90 9.32 -5.12
N MET A 212 -3.99 10.15 -4.63
CA MET A 212 -3.30 11.15 -5.42
C MET A 212 -1.87 11.28 -4.93
N GLY A 213 -0.93 11.52 -5.84
CA GLY A 213 0.45 11.81 -5.47
C GLY A 213 1.13 12.74 -6.42
N VAL A 214 2.18 13.38 -5.92
CA VAL A 214 3.05 14.27 -6.66
C VAL A 214 4.50 14.00 -6.29
N ILE A 215 5.36 14.01 -7.29
CA ILE A 215 6.82 14.02 -7.15
C ILE A 215 7.32 15.25 -7.89
N MET A 216 8.03 16.13 -7.20
CA MET A 216 8.72 17.26 -7.80
C MET A 216 10.23 17.04 -7.70
N ASN A 217 10.85 16.69 -8.82
CA ASN A 217 12.29 16.63 -8.95
C ASN A 217 12.87 18.04 -9.07
N THR A 218 13.85 18.33 -8.23
CA THR A 218 14.52 19.63 -8.15
C THR A 218 15.93 19.56 -8.76
N PRO A 219 16.49 20.68 -9.25
CA PRO A 219 17.84 20.69 -9.82
C PRO A 219 18.97 20.60 -8.78
N TYR A 220 18.65 20.45 -7.49
CA TYR A 220 19.65 20.27 -6.44
C TYR A 220 20.22 18.85 -6.49
N LEU A 221 21.53 18.68 -6.34
CA LEU A 221 22.21 17.39 -6.56
C LEU A 221 21.96 16.81 -7.97
N LYS A 222 21.82 17.67 -8.99
CA LYS A 222 21.55 17.24 -10.38
C LYS A 222 22.52 16.16 -10.91
N LYS A 223 23.78 16.19 -10.48
CA LYS A 223 24.78 15.17 -10.85
C LYS A 223 24.40 13.76 -10.38
N TRP A 224 23.55 13.64 -9.36
CA TRP A 224 23.10 12.38 -8.77
C TRP A 224 21.60 12.11 -9.03
N GLY A 225 20.97 12.84 -9.94
CA GLY A 225 19.56 12.62 -10.32
C GLY A 225 18.55 13.62 -9.77
N GLY A 226 18.97 14.57 -8.92
CA GLY A 226 18.07 15.58 -8.36
C GLY A 226 17.44 15.15 -7.04
N ILE A 227 17.07 16.12 -6.20
CA ILE A 227 16.30 15.85 -4.97
C ILE A 227 14.81 15.84 -5.32
N ASP A 228 14.08 14.82 -4.86
CA ASP A 228 12.64 14.75 -5.05
C ASP A 228 11.86 15.11 -3.79
N ILE A 229 10.88 16.01 -3.95
CA ILE A 229 9.87 16.29 -2.94
C ILE A 229 8.65 15.45 -3.30
N VAL A 230 8.22 14.62 -2.36
CA VAL A 230 7.14 13.65 -2.55
C VAL A 230 5.96 14.04 -1.67
N GLY A 231 4.75 14.06 -2.22
CA GLY A 231 3.52 14.21 -1.47
C GLY A 231 2.48 13.23 -1.96
N GLU A 232 1.79 12.53 -1.06
CA GLU A 232 0.68 11.64 -1.40
C GLU A 232 -0.51 11.81 -0.48
N PHE A 233 -1.66 11.49 -1.02
CA PHE A 233 -2.89 11.18 -0.31
C PHE A 233 -3.26 9.74 -0.64
N ASP A 234 -3.33 8.88 0.37
CA ASP A 234 -3.57 7.43 0.22
C ASP A 234 -5.04 7.02 0.46
N GLY A 235 -5.95 7.99 0.56
CA GLY A 235 -7.35 7.77 0.90
C GLY A 235 -7.66 7.96 2.39
N THR A 236 -6.65 7.85 3.27
CA THR A 236 -6.81 8.00 4.73
C THR A 236 -6.08 9.22 5.27
N GLY A 237 -4.93 9.57 4.70
CA GLY A 237 -4.11 10.68 5.17
C GLY A 237 -3.19 11.24 4.10
N ILE A 238 -2.48 12.31 4.48
CA ILE A 238 -1.48 12.97 3.64
C ILE A 238 -0.10 12.59 4.17
N ASN A 239 0.75 12.06 3.29
CA ASN A 239 2.15 11.76 3.59
C ASN A 239 3.05 12.70 2.77
N VAL A 240 4.13 13.19 3.38
CA VAL A 240 5.13 14.04 2.71
C VAL A 240 6.51 13.44 2.93
N GLY A 241 7.33 13.40 1.90
CA GLY A 241 8.64 12.78 1.90
C GLY A 241 9.67 13.57 1.09
N LEU A 242 10.93 13.24 1.33
CA LEU A 242 12.08 13.77 0.61
C LEU A 242 12.95 12.60 0.17
N ARG A 243 13.30 12.54 -1.11
CA ARG A 243 14.27 11.57 -1.64
C ARG A 243 15.55 12.29 -2.00
N ILE A 244 16.64 11.91 -1.32
CA ILE A 244 17.97 12.47 -1.53
C ILE A 244 18.83 11.39 -2.20
N PRO A 245 19.28 11.59 -3.45
CA PRO A 245 20.20 10.66 -4.07
C PRO A 245 21.57 10.72 -3.41
N LEU A 246 22.17 9.56 -3.17
CA LEU A 246 23.51 9.44 -2.56
C LEU A 246 24.61 9.21 -3.62
N SER A 247 24.24 8.72 -4.80
CA SER A 247 25.14 8.42 -5.91
C SER A 247 24.42 8.60 -7.25
N SER A 248 25.18 8.77 -8.33
CA SER A 248 24.70 8.72 -9.72
C SER A 248 24.72 7.32 -10.32
N ASP A 249 25.49 6.43 -9.71
CA ASP A 249 25.64 5.07 -10.16
C ASP A 249 24.51 4.25 -9.54
N TYR A 250 23.65 3.73 -10.43
CA TYR A 250 22.43 2.94 -10.16
C TYR A 250 21.18 3.72 -9.73
#